data_AF-A0AAD8LNU2-F1
#
_entry.id   AF-A0AAD8LNU2-F1
#
_cell.length_a   1.000
_cell.length_b   1.000
_cell.length_c   1.000
_cell.angle_alpha   90.00
_cell.angle_beta   90.00
_cell.angle_gamma   90.00
#
_symmetry.space_group_name_H-M   'P 1'
#
loop_
_entity.id
_entity.type
_entity.pdbx_description
1 polymer ?
#
loop_
_entity_poly.entity_id
_entity_poly.type
_entity_poly.pdbx_seq_one_letter_code
_entity_poly.pdbx_strand_id
1 'polypeptide(L)'
;MFKRAHLYACTAPVPGADADDAYGYEELTEIAGREQAKRIKRIPKGRNDEEATKGDTSAEPKKDEDVIQWMPGNKVAKCKFCPQKTMLNQDAVQKHLDSKAHKRAEKRALSRKKDAEDMREQFMRRMEAVEEKAIKAIAQQ
;
A
#
# COMPACT_ATOMS: atom_id res chain seq x y z
N MET A 1 -21.12 -2.68 45.85
CA MET A 1 -21.51 -1.67 44.84
C MET A 1 -20.25 -1.16 44.16
N PHE A 2 -20.05 -1.51 42.89
CA PHE A 2 -18.84 -1.15 42.14
C PHE A 2 -18.97 0.28 41.60
N LYS A 3 -18.10 1.18 42.05
CA LYS A 3 -18.01 2.55 41.52
C LYS A 3 -17.19 2.51 40.22
N ARG A 4 -17.84 2.77 39.09
CA ARG A 4 -17.16 2.93 37.79
C ARG A 4 -16.31 4.20 37.84
N ALA A 5 -15.01 4.06 37.59
CA ALA A 5 -14.12 5.21 37.39
C ALA A 5 -14.35 5.77 35.99
N HIS A 6 -14.96 6.96 35.90
CA HIS A 6 -15.04 7.71 34.66
C HIS A 6 -13.68 8.40 34.43
N LEU A 7 -12.93 7.90 33.45
CA LEU A 7 -11.77 8.59 32.89
C LEU A 7 -12.27 9.86 32.20
N TYR A 8 -12.22 10.99 32.90
CA TYR A 8 -12.44 12.30 32.31
C TYR A 8 -11.25 12.62 31.40
N ALA A 9 -11.46 12.55 30.09
CA ALA A 9 -10.58 13.19 29.13
C ALA A 9 -10.58 14.70 29.43
N CYS A 10 -9.40 15.34 29.36
CA CYS A 10 -9.20 16.77 29.61
C CYS A 10 -9.80 17.66 28.51
N THR A 11 -11.10 17.53 28.24
CA THR A 11 -11.86 18.41 27.35
C THR A 11 -13.05 18.95 28.14
N ALA A 12 -13.18 20.28 28.19
CA ALA A 12 -14.21 20.96 28.95
C ALA A 12 -15.63 20.49 28.53
N PRO A 13 -16.55 20.27 29.47
CA PRO A 13 -17.92 19.86 29.14
C PRO A 13 -18.64 20.99 28.40
N VAL A 14 -19.24 20.64 27.26
CA VAL A 14 -20.03 21.57 26.44
C VAL A 14 -21.36 21.83 27.17
N PRO A 15 -21.76 23.08 27.42
CA PRO A 15 -23.03 23.36 28.08
C PRO A 15 -24.19 23.01 27.13
N GLY A 16 -25.08 22.11 27.57
CA GLY A 16 -26.31 21.75 26.85
C GLY A 16 -26.42 20.33 26.30
N ALA A 17 -25.53 19.40 26.68
CA ALA A 17 -25.52 18.02 26.14
C ALA A 17 -26.67 17.09 26.63
N ASP A 18 -27.69 17.63 27.29
CA ASP A 18 -28.90 16.88 27.71
C ASP A 18 -30.16 17.29 26.91
N ALA A 19 -30.00 17.91 25.74
CA ALA A 19 -31.11 18.20 24.84
C ALA A 19 -30.80 17.76 23.41
N ASP A 20 -31.66 16.87 22.92
CA ASP A 20 -31.97 16.61 21.51
C ASP A 20 -31.06 15.63 20.74
N ASP A 21 -31.47 14.36 20.78
CA ASP A 21 -31.23 13.35 19.73
C ASP A 21 -31.86 13.81 18.39
N ALA A 22 -31.32 14.85 17.77
CA ALA A 22 -31.89 15.48 16.58
C ALA A 22 -30.88 15.62 15.42
N TYR A 23 -30.00 14.63 15.23
CA TYR A 23 -29.23 14.51 14.00
C TYR A 23 -29.69 13.28 13.22
N GLY A 24 -30.58 13.52 12.26
CA GLY A 24 -31.06 12.50 11.33
C GLY A 24 -29.90 11.88 10.57
N TYR A 25 -29.97 10.56 10.38
CA TYR A 25 -29.00 9.74 9.65
C TYR A 25 -28.62 10.30 8.26
N GLU A 26 -29.48 11.13 7.66
CA GLU A 26 -29.21 11.84 6.39
C GLU A 26 -28.12 12.91 6.52
N GLU A 27 -28.06 13.68 7.61
CA GLU A 27 -27.05 14.74 7.78
C GLU A 27 -25.64 14.16 8.01
N LEU A 28 -25.55 12.99 8.65
CA LEU A 28 -24.29 12.27 8.85
C LEU A 28 -23.70 11.72 7.54
N THR A 29 -24.55 11.33 6.58
CA THR A 29 -24.08 10.80 5.29
C THR A 29 -23.57 11.91 4.36
N GLU A 30 -24.16 13.11 4.42
CA GLU A 30 -23.66 14.28 3.67
C GLU A 30 -22.29 14.77 4.17
N ILE A 31 -22.05 14.75 5.49
CA ILE A 31 -20.76 15.11 6.08
C ILE A 31 -19.67 14.10 5.65
N ALA A 32 -19.98 12.81 5.69
CA ALA A 32 -19.06 11.75 5.23
C ALA A 32 -18.74 11.86 3.72
N GLY A 33 -19.73 12.21 2.88
CA GLY A 33 -19.55 12.44 1.45
C GLY A 33 -18.61 13.62 1.14
N ARG A 34 -18.71 14.72 1.91
CA ARG A 34 -17.82 15.90 1.76
C ARG A 34 -16.37 15.61 2.13
N GLU A 35 -16.10 14.74 3.11
CA GLU A 35 -14.72 14.38 3.47
C GLU A 35 -14.03 13.53 2.41
N GLN A 36 -14.75 12.61 1.76
CA GLN A 36 -14.19 11.79 0.67
C GLN A 36 -13.84 12.64 -0.56
N ALA A 37 -14.66 13.64 -0.90
CA ALA A 37 -14.40 14.55 -2.02
C ALA A 37 -13.14 15.42 -1.85
N LYS A 38 -12.76 15.74 -0.61
CA LYS A 38 -11.51 16.49 -0.31
C LYS A 38 -10.26 15.63 -0.44
N ARG A 39 -10.38 14.30 -0.29
CA ARG A 39 -9.25 13.35 -0.33
C ARG A 39 -8.79 13.02 -1.76
N ILE A 40 -9.65 13.17 -2.76
CA ILE A 40 -9.37 12.83 -4.17
C ILE A 40 -8.47 13.89 -4.86
N LYS A 41 -8.37 15.12 -4.34
CA LYS A 41 -7.60 16.21 -4.96
C LYS A 41 -6.07 16.19 -4.71
N ARG A 42 -5.51 15.11 -4.15
CA ARG A 42 -4.06 15.01 -3.89
C ARG A 42 -3.51 13.65 -4.28
N ILE A 43 -3.53 13.34 -5.57
CA ILE A 43 -2.66 12.31 -6.15
C ILE A 43 -1.53 13.05 -6.86
N PRO A 44 -0.29 13.07 -6.33
CA PRO A 44 0.84 13.53 -7.12
C PRO A 44 1.06 12.54 -8.27
N LYS A 45 0.98 13.06 -9.49
CA LYS A 45 1.22 12.39 -10.76
C LYS A 45 2.64 11.81 -10.75
N GLY A 46 2.78 10.51 -10.50
CA GLY A 46 4.04 9.79 -10.66
C GLY A 46 4.44 9.81 -12.13
N ARG A 47 5.65 10.29 -12.42
CA ARG A 47 6.26 10.29 -13.75
C ARG A 47 6.39 8.85 -14.26
N ASN A 48 5.85 8.61 -15.46
CA ASN A 48 6.36 7.59 -16.37
C ASN A 48 7.70 8.10 -16.89
N ASP A 49 8.78 7.37 -16.59
CA ASP A 49 10.02 7.48 -17.34
C ASP A 49 10.36 6.05 -17.81
N GLU A 50 9.90 5.73 -19.02
CA GLU A 50 10.50 4.70 -19.84
C GLU A 50 11.86 5.22 -20.28
N GLU A 51 12.96 4.63 -19.82
CA GLU A 51 14.22 4.75 -20.53
C GLU A 51 15.01 3.45 -20.42
N ALA A 52 14.96 2.71 -21.53
CA ALA A 52 15.87 1.63 -21.83
C ALA A 52 17.29 2.20 -21.97
N THR A 53 18.19 1.80 -21.09
CA THR A 53 19.64 1.89 -21.35
C THR A 53 20.28 0.54 -21.11
N LYS A 54 20.58 -0.14 -22.22
CA LYS A 54 21.52 -1.25 -22.29
C LYS A 54 22.90 -0.72 -21.91
N GLY A 55 23.50 -1.29 -20.87
CA GLY A 55 24.89 -1.09 -20.49
C GLY A 55 25.48 -2.44 -20.14
N ASP A 56 26.21 -3.01 -21.09
CA ASP A 56 26.92 -4.28 -21.02
C ASP A 56 28.14 -4.15 -20.11
N THR A 57 28.14 -4.83 -18.96
CA THR A 57 29.36 -5.25 -18.28
C THR A 57 29.16 -6.63 -17.66
N SER A 58 29.77 -7.61 -18.31
CA SER A 58 30.12 -8.95 -17.84
C SER A 58 30.47 -9.02 -16.34
N ALA A 59 29.54 -9.56 -15.56
CA ALA A 59 29.77 -10.39 -14.38
C ALA A 59 28.42 -11.00 -14.00
N GLU A 60 28.34 -12.31 -13.78
CA GLU A 60 27.12 -12.98 -13.33
C GLU A 60 26.53 -12.25 -12.10
N PRO A 61 25.26 -11.83 -12.12
CA PRO A 61 24.68 -11.21 -10.94
C PRO A 61 24.46 -12.30 -9.89
N LYS A 62 25.23 -12.21 -8.81
CA LYS A 62 24.88 -12.85 -7.54
C LYS A 62 23.45 -12.43 -7.21
N LYS A 63 22.64 -13.34 -6.65
CA LYS A 63 21.21 -13.19 -6.30
C LYS A 63 20.83 -11.88 -5.57
N ASP A 64 21.79 -11.13 -5.08
CA ASP A 64 21.64 -9.86 -4.37
C ASP A 64 21.34 -8.66 -5.28
N GLU A 65 21.61 -8.75 -6.59
CA GLU A 65 21.40 -7.63 -7.53
C GLU A 65 19.91 -7.33 -7.78
N ASP A 66 19.04 -8.34 -7.64
CA ASP A 66 17.60 -8.14 -7.79
C ASP A 66 16.97 -7.39 -6.62
N VAL A 67 17.62 -7.35 -5.46
CA VAL A 67 17.06 -6.75 -4.25
C VAL A 67 17.49 -5.29 -4.09
N ILE A 68 18.63 -4.91 -4.68
CA ILE A 68 19.27 -3.62 -4.48
C ILE A 68 19.34 -2.87 -5.79
N GLN A 69 18.67 -1.72 -5.84
CA GLN A 69 18.70 -0.82 -6.98
C GLN A 69 19.75 0.26 -6.75
N TRP A 70 20.76 0.30 -7.60
CA TRP A 70 21.73 1.39 -7.65
C TRP A 70 21.14 2.53 -8.50
N MET A 71 21.16 3.75 -7.96
CA MET A 71 20.65 4.92 -8.67
C MET A 71 21.70 5.41 -9.69
N PRO A 72 21.37 5.58 -10.98
CA PRO A 72 22.31 6.14 -11.94
C PRO A 72 22.70 7.57 -11.50
N GLY A 73 24.00 7.83 -11.42
CA GLY A 73 24.56 9.12 -10.99
C GLY A 73 24.71 9.32 -9.47
N ASN A 74 24.16 8.43 -8.63
CA ASN A 74 24.32 8.50 -7.18
C ASN A 74 25.09 7.27 -6.67
N LYS A 75 26.08 7.48 -5.79
CA LYS A 75 26.84 6.42 -5.10
C LYS A 75 25.99 5.71 -4.02
N VAL A 76 24.68 5.66 -4.20
CA VAL A 76 23.71 5.23 -3.19
C VAL A 76 22.90 4.06 -3.74
N ALA A 77 22.97 2.94 -3.04
CA ALA A 77 22.11 1.77 -3.20
C ALA A 77 20.81 1.93 -2.40
N LYS A 78 19.69 1.50 -2.98
CA LYS A 78 18.39 1.42 -2.30
C LYS A 78 17.88 -0.02 -2.30
N CYS A 79 17.29 -0.44 -1.19
CA CYS A 79 16.68 -1.76 -1.09
C CYS A 79 15.21 -1.72 -1.53
N LYS A 80 14.79 -2.64 -2.42
CA LYS A 80 13.39 -2.76 -2.88
C LYS A 80 12.41 -3.11 -1.75
N PHE A 81 12.84 -3.89 -0.76
CA PHE A 81 12.00 -4.25 0.40
C PHE A 81 12.01 -3.20 1.52
N CYS A 82 13.05 -2.37 1.57
CA CYS A 82 13.26 -1.36 2.61
C CYS A 82 13.49 0.02 1.97
N PRO A 83 12.45 0.67 1.40
CA PRO A 83 12.60 1.88 0.58
C PRO A 83 13.12 3.10 1.37
N GLN A 84 12.98 3.09 2.70
CA GLN A 84 13.48 4.15 3.57
C GLN A 84 15.00 4.07 3.83
N LYS A 85 15.66 2.94 3.51
CA LYS A 85 17.08 2.75 3.76
C LYS A 85 17.89 2.91 2.48
N THR A 86 18.82 3.86 2.53
CA THR A 86 19.85 4.11 1.53
C THR A 86 21.19 3.63 2.06
N MET A 87 21.97 2.99 1.20
CA MET A 87 23.25 2.37 1.55
C MET A 87 24.33 2.96 0.64
N LEU A 88 25.46 3.38 1.18
CA LEU A 88 26.50 4.08 0.42
C LEU A 88 27.60 3.14 -0.09
N ASN A 89 27.95 2.12 0.71
CA ASN A 89 29.04 1.18 0.43
C ASN A 89 28.50 -0.25 0.34
N GLN A 90 29.25 -1.13 -0.33
CA GLN A 90 28.94 -2.56 -0.42
C GLN A 90 28.92 -3.24 0.97
N ASP A 91 29.81 -2.87 1.89
CA ASP A 91 29.78 -3.40 3.26
C ASP A 91 28.50 -3.05 4.01
N ALA A 92 27.97 -1.85 3.74
CA ALA A 92 26.74 -1.40 4.34
C ALA A 92 25.58 -2.23 3.80
N VAL A 93 25.54 -2.44 2.48
CA VAL A 93 24.60 -3.34 1.79
C VAL A 93 24.59 -4.73 2.43
N GLN A 94 25.76 -5.35 2.63
CA GLN A 94 25.84 -6.69 3.22
C GLN A 94 25.25 -6.72 4.64
N LYS A 95 25.63 -5.76 5.48
CA LYS A 95 25.08 -5.62 6.84
C LYS A 95 23.55 -5.41 6.84
N HIS A 96 23.02 -4.73 5.82
CA HIS A 96 21.59 -4.53 5.68
C HIS A 96 20.87 -5.82 5.31
N LEU A 97 21.36 -6.56 4.31
CA LEU A 97 20.78 -7.84 3.89
C LEU A 97 20.78 -8.87 5.04
N ASP A 98 21.84 -8.88 5.84
CA ASP A 98 21.94 -9.76 7.02
C ASP A 98 21.05 -9.34 8.19
N SER A 99 20.55 -8.09 8.18
CA SER A 99 19.75 -7.57 9.29
C SER A 99 18.42 -8.29 9.44
N LYS A 100 18.03 -8.59 10.69
CA LYS A 100 16.72 -9.19 11.02
C LYS A 100 15.54 -8.34 10.49
N ALA A 101 15.74 -7.03 10.40
CA ALA A 101 14.74 -6.11 9.86
C ALA A 101 14.48 -6.38 8.37
N HIS A 102 15.54 -6.57 7.57
CA HIS A 102 15.42 -6.87 6.15
C HIS A 102 14.70 -8.20 5.94
N LYS A 103 15.13 -9.28 6.61
CA LYS A 103 14.50 -10.61 6.51
C LYS A 103 13.01 -10.60 6.86
N ARG A 104 12.60 -9.79 7.84
CA ARG A 104 11.18 -9.59 8.19
C ARG A 104 10.42 -8.83 7.11
N ALA A 105 11.02 -7.79 6.54
CA ALA A 105 10.42 -7.02 5.45
C ALA A 105 10.26 -7.88 4.18
N GLU A 106 11.29 -8.64 3.83
CA GLU A 106 11.29 -9.59 2.72
C GLU A 106 10.17 -10.62 2.88
N LYS A 107 10.07 -11.28 4.04
CA LYS A 107 8.99 -12.26 4.31
C LYS A 107 7.60 -11.65 4.15
N ARG A 108 7.39 -10.42 4.63
CA ARG A 108 6.11 -9.70 4.48
C ARG A 108 5.82 -9.30 3.04
N ALA A 109 6.85 -8.94 2.27
CA ALA A 109 6.69 -8.62 0.86
C ALA A 109 6.32 -9.87 0.06
N LEU A 110 6.96 -11.01 0.35
CA LEU A 110 6.65 -12.29 -0.30
C LEU A 110 5.22 -12.76 0.00
N SER A 111 4.75 -12.65 1.25
CA SER A 111 3.37 -13.03 1.57
C SER A 111 2.36 -12.16 0.82
N ARG A 112 2.57 -10.84 0.80
CA ARG A 112 1.70 -9.91 0.07
C ARG A 112 1.69 -10.14 -1.43
N LYS A 113 2.82 -10.57 -2.02
CA LYS A 113 2.87 -10.94 -3.44
C LYS A 113 1.99 -12.15 -3.74
N LYS A 114 2.07 -13.19 -2.91
CA LYS A 114 1.19 -14.36 -3.05
C LYS A 114 -0.28 -13.98 -2.92
N ASP A 115 -0.63 -13.21 -1.89
CA ASP A 115 -2.01 -12.75 -1.70
C ASP A 115 -2.51 -11.94 -2.92
N ALA A 116 -1.64 -11.12 -3.52
CA ALA A 116 -1.97 -10.34 -4.71
C ALA A 116 -2.13 -11.21 -5.98
N GLU A 117 -1.31 -12.26 -6.12
CA GLU A 117 -1.42 -13.24 -7.21
C GLU A 117 -2.72 -14.05 -7.10
N ASP A 118 -3.05 -14.54 -5.90
CA ASP A 118 -4.30 -15.25 -5.63
C ASP A 118 -5.52 -14.38 -5.93
N MET A 119 -5.49 -13.10 -5.53
CA MET A 119 -6.55 -12.15 -5.84
C MET A 119 -6.69 -11.86 -7.33
N ARG A 120 -5.56 -11.76 -8.06
CA ARG A 120 -5.57 -11.61 -9.52
C ARG A 120 -6.17 -12.83 -10.20
N GLU A 121 -5.80 -14.03 -9.77
CA GLU A 121 -6.34 -15.26 -10.34
C GLU A 121 -7.85 -15.37 -10.10
N GLN A 122 -8.32 -15.09 -8.87
CA GLN A 122 -9.75 -15.07 -8.57
C GLN A 122 -10.49 -14.01 -9.38
N PHE A 123 -9.89 -12.84 -9.59
CA PHE A 123 -10.46 -11.79 -10.41
C PHE A 123 -10.61 -12.25 -11.87
N MET A 124 -9.56 -12.82 -12.47
CA MET A 124 -9.61 -13.33 -13.84
C MET A 124 -10.67 -14.41 -14.01
N ARG A 125 -10.75 -15.38 -13.09
CA ARG A 125 -11.80 -16.42 -13.12
C ARG A 125 -13.21 -15.83 -13.06
N ARG A 126 -13.42 -14.78 -12.27
CA ARG A 126 -14.73 -14.09 -12.20
C ARG A 126 -15.04 -13.35 -13.49
N MET A 127 -14.05 -12.71 -14.11
CA MET A 127 -14.21 -12.02 -15.39
C MET A 127 -14.54 -13.00 -16.51
N GLU A 128 -13.81 -14.11 -16.62
CA GLU A 128 -14.08 -15.18 -17.58
C GLU A 128 -15.51 -15.73 -17.42
N ALA A 129 -15.95 -15.98 -16.18
CA ALA A 129 -17.31 -16.43 -15.92
C ALA A 129 -18.38 -15.39 -16.30
N VAL A 130 -18.09 -14.10 -16.20
CA VAL A 130 -18.99 -13.02 -16.65
C VAL A 130 -19.02 -12.97 -18.17
N GLU A 131 -17.87 -13.06 -18.84
CA GLU A 131 -17.76 -13.10 -20.29
C GLU A 131 -18.53 -14.29 -20.87
N GLU A 132 -18.36 -15.49 -20.30
CA GLU A 132 -19.13 -16.67 -20.73
C GLU A 132 -20.65 -16.47 -20.59
N LYS A 133 -21.09 -15.85 -19.50
CA LYS A 133 -22.51 -15.55 -19.28
C LYS A 133 -23.01 -14.51 -20.28
N ALA A 134 -22.22 -13.49 -20.59
CA ALA A 134 -22.55 -12.48 -21.58
C ALA A 134 -22.67 -13.09 -22.98
N ILE A 135 -21.73 -13.97 -23.37
CA ILE A 135 -21.78 -14.69 -24.65
C ILE A 135 -23.01 -15.60 -24.71
N LYS A 136 -23.30 -16.36 -23.66
CA LYS A 136 -24.50 -17.21 -23.58
C LYS A 136 -25.80 -16.40 -23.67
N ALA A 137 -25.85 -15.22 -23.06
CA ALA A 137 -27.02 -14.34 -23.14
C ALA A 137 -27.23 -13.76 -24.55
N ILE A 138 -26.15 -13.42 -25.26
CA ILE A 138 -26.22 -12.97 -26.66
C ILE A 138 -26.64 -14.12 -27.58
N ALA A 139 -26.18 -15.35 -27.35
CA ALA A 139 -26.53 -16.51 -28.16
C ALA A 139 -27.98 -17.00 -27.98
N GLN A 140 -28.70 -16.50 -26.96
CA GLN A 140 -30.11 -16.82 -26.69
C GLN A 140 -31.09 -15.76 -27.24
N GLN A 141 -30.57 -14.70 -27.88
CA GLN A 141 -31.35 -13.70 -28.62
C GLN A 141 -31.35 -14.05 -30.11
#